data_AF-A0A7D5A9H4-F1
#
_entry.id   AF-A0A7D5A9H4-F1
#
_cell.length_a   1.000
_cell.length_b   1.000
_cell.length_c   1.000
_cell.angle_alpha   90.00
_cell.angle_beta   90.00
_cell.angle_gamma   90.00
#
_symmetry.space_group_name_H-M   'P 1'
#
loop_
_entity.id
_entity.type
_entity.pdbx_description
1 polymer ?
#
loop_
_entity_poly.entity_id
_entity_poly.type
_entity_poly.pdbx_seq_one_letter_code
_entity_poly.pdbx_strand_id
1 'polypeptide(L)'
;EVLRIINEPTAAAIAYGLDKGDDGKERNVLIFDLGGGTFDVTLLTIDGGIFEVKATNGDTHLGGEDFDNRLVTFFSEEFKRKNKGKDLSTSHRALRRLRTACERAKRTLSSATQATIEIDALFDNVDFQANITRARFEELCGDLFRSTMQPVERVLQDAKMDKRSVHDVVLVGGSTRIPKV
;
A
#
# COMPACT_ATOMS: atom_id res chain seq x y z
N GLU A 1 -12.66 -0.50 -28.96
CA GLU A 1 -13.97 -0.36 -28.30
C GLU A 1 -13.89 -0.98 -26.91
N VAL A 2 -14.55 -0.41 -25.89
CA VAL A 2 -14.57 -0.96 -24.52
C VAL A 2 -15.74 -1.93 -24.42
N LEU A 3 -15.45 -3.24 -24.27
CA LEU A 3 -16.46 -4.31 -24.31
C LEU A 3 -17.29 -4.40 -23.02
N ARG A 4 -16.68 -4.15 -21.87
CA ARG A 4 -17.33 -4.20 -20.56
C ARG A 4 -16.50 -3.43 -19.54
N ILE A 5 -17.19 -2.79 -18.60
CA ILE A 5 -16.58 -2.26 -17.38
C ILE A 5 -16.89 -3.25 -16.27
N ILE A 6 -15.85 -3.69 -15.56
CA ILE A 6 -15.97 -4.52 -14.36
C ILE A 6 -15.30 -3.79 -13.21
N ASN A 7 -15.84 -3.96 -12.01
CA ASN A 7 -15.21 -3.44 -10.80
C ASN A 7 -13.95 -4.25 -10.46
N GLU A 8 -12.92 -3.56 -9.99
CA GLU A 8 -11.63 -4.11 -9.61
C GLU A 8 -11.71 -5.31 -8.64
N PRO A 9 -12.52 -5.30 -7.56
CA PRO A 9 -12.56 -6.46 -6.64
C PRO A 9 -13.12 -7.72 -7.29
N THR A 10 -14.09 -7.61 -8.22
CA THR A 10 -14.58 -8.75 -9.00
C THR A 10 -13.51 -9.21 -10.00
N ALA A 11 -12.83 -8.27 -10.67
CA ALA A 11 -11.74 -8.59 -11.57
C ALA A 11 -10.61 -9.35 -10.86
N ALA A 12 -10.27 -8.93 -9.64
CA ALA A 12 -9.29 -9.60 -8.78
C ALA A 12 -9.74 -11.01 -8.39
N ALA A 13 -10.99 -11.17 -7.95
CA ALA A 13 -11.52 -12.49 -7.59
C ALA A 13 -11.52 -13.47 -8.78
N ILE A 14 -11.88 -13.00 -9.97
CA ILE A 14 -11.81 -13.77 -11.22
C ILE A 14 -10.36 -14.09 -11.59
N ALA A 15 -9.44 -13.13 -11.49
CA ALA A 15 -8.03 -13.33 -11.83
C ALA A 15 -7.35 -14.38 -10.94
N TYR A 16 -7.77 -14.49 -9.68
CA TYR A 16 -7.32 -15.53 -8.75
C TYR A 16 -7.95 -16.90 -9.00
N GLY A 17 -8.85 -17.03 -10.00
CA GLY A 17 -9.48 -18.29 -10.37
C GLY A 17 -10.50 -18.79 -9.35
N LEU A 18 -11.03 -17.89 -8.51
CA LEU A 18 -12.02 -18.25 -7.49
C LEU A 18 -13.40 -18.57 -8.09
N ASP A 19 -13.62 -18.24 -9.37
CA ASP A 19 -14.75 -18.72 -10.17
C ASP A 19 -14.71 -20.21 -10.48
N LYS A 20 -13.53 -20.85 -10.36
CA LYS A 20 -13.28 -22.26 -10.75
C LYS A 20 -13.24 -23.23 -9.57
N GLY A 21 -13.66 -22.81 -8.38
CA GLY A 21 -13.68 -23.67 -7.20
C GLY A 21 -14.60 -24.88 -7.37
N ASP A 22 -13.99 -26.07 -7.34
CA ASP A 22 -14.51 -27.38 -7.83
C ASP A 22 -15.67 -28.02 -7.01
N ASP A 23 -16.24 -27.31 -6.03
CA ASP A 23 -17.13 -27.92 -5.03
C ASP A 23 -18.59 -27.44 -5.06
N GLY A 24 -18.91 -26.40 -5.86
CA GLY A 24 -20.26 -25.80 -5.86
C GLY A 24 -20.69 -25.21 -4.49
N LYS A 25 -19.74 -24.95 -3.60
CA LYS A 25 -19.97 -24.38 -2.27
C LYS A 25 -19.79 -22.87 -2.31
N GLU A 26 -20.65 -22.17 -1.58
CA GLU A 26 -20.54 -20.75 -1.29
C GLU A 26 -19.17 -20.44 -0.66
N ARG A 27 -18.47 -19.42 -1.19
CA ARG A 27 -17.19 -18.92 -0.65
C ARG A 27 -17.24 -17.43 -0.41
N ASN A 28 -16.95 -17.02 0.82
CA ASN A 28 -16.69 -15.63 1.16
C ASN A 28 -15.20 -15.28 1.00
N VAL A 29 -14.93 -14.24 0.23
CA VAL A 29 -13.59 -13.80 -0.17
C VAL A 29 -13.43 -12.34 0.21
N LEU A 30 -12.36 -12.02 0.94
CA LEU A 30 -11.99 -10.65 1.25
C LEU A 30 -10.89 -10.18 0.30
N ILE A 31 -11.17 -9.15 -0.49
CA ILE A 31 -10.18 -8.46 -1.32
C ILE A 31 -9.60 -7.32 -0.49
N PHE A 32 -8.28 -7.33 -0.31
CA PHE A 32 -7.53 -6.27 0.32
C PHE A 32 -6.66 -5.61 -0.75
N ASP A 33 -7.04 -4.42 -1.20
CA ASP A 33 -6.37 -3.69 -2.25
C ASP A 33 -5.65 -2.46 -1.68
N LEU A 34 -4.33 -2.52 -1.61
CA LEU A 34 -3.50 -1.39 -1.18
C LEU A 34 -2.64 -0.92 -2.35
N GLY A 35 -3.14 0.12 -3.01
CA GLY A 35 -2.56 0.69 -4.21
C GLY A 35 -1.51 1.77 -3.96
N GLY A 36 -1.38 2.68 -4.93
CA GLY A 36 -0.48 3.82 -4.87
C GLY A 36 -1.05 4.98 -4.05
N GLY A 37 -2.35 5.26 -4.16
CA GLY A 37 -2.99 6.37 -3.45
C GLY A 37 -4.30 6.03 -2.75
N THR A 38 -4.83 4.81 -2.93
CA THR A 38 -6.06 4.36 -2.28
C THR A 38 -5.86 3.00 -1.64
N PHE A 39 -6.68 2.77 -0.62
CA PHE A 39 -6.83 1.52 0.07
C PHE A 39 -8.30 1.12 0.04
N ASP A 40 -8.62 -0.04 -0.52
CA ASP A 40 -9.98 -0.53 -0.65
C ASP A 40 -10.06 -1.96 -0.12
N VAL A 41 -11.13 -2.25 0.63
CA VAL A 41 -11.45 -3.58 1.14
C VAL A 41 -12.85 -3.94 0.68
N THR A 42 -12.98 -5.09 0.04
CA THR A 42 -14.29 -5.60 -0.40
C THR A 42 -14.47 -7.03 0.05
N LEU A 43 -15.61 -7.34 0.67
CA LEU A 43 -16.02 -8.71 0.94
C LEU A 43 -17.04 -9.14 -0.11
N LEU A 44 -16.74 -10.26 -0.78
CA LEU A 44 -17.60 -10.86 -1.79
C LEU A 44 -17.99 -12.26 -1.37
N THR A 45 -19.17 -12.68 -1.77
CA THR A 45 -19.59 -14.08 -1.77
C THR A 45 -19.60 -14.58 -3.20
N ILE A 46 -19.03 -15.76 -3.41
CA ILE A 46 -19.01 -16.47 -4.68
C ILE A 46 -19.85 -17.72 -4.52
N ASP A 47 -20.94 -17.81 -5.28
CA ASP A 47 -21.82 -18.98 -5.30
C ASP A 47 -22.22 -19.29 -6.75
N GLY A 48 -21.91 -20.50 -7.22
CA GLY A 48 -22.24 -20.93 -8.59
C GLY A 48 -21.72 -20.00 -9.70
N GLY A 49 -20.58 -19.33 -9.49
CA GLY A 49 -20.02 -18.33 -10.42
C GLY A 49 -20.66 -16.94 -10.37
N ILE A 50 -21.62 -16.72 -9.47
CA ILE A 50 -22.20 -15.42 -9.17
C ILE A 50 -21.33 -14.75 -8.11
N PHE A 51 -20.88 -13.52 -8.41
CA PHE A 51 -20.12 -12.68 -7.50
C PHE A 51 -21.06 -11.64 -6.88
N GLU A 52 -21.30 -11.76 -5.59
CA GLU A 52 -22.11 -10.81 -4.83
C GLU A 52 -21.23 -10.01 -3.87
N VAL A 53 -21.15 -8.69 -4.08
CA VAL A 53 -20.47 -7.80 -3.13
C VAL A 53 -21.34 -7.62 -1.91
N LYS A 54 -20.84 -8.02 -0.74
CA LYS A 54 -21.56 -7.90 0.55
C LYS A 54 -21.31 -6.55 1.20
N ALA A 55 -20.07 -6.06 1.15
CA ALA A 55 -19.70 -4.74 1.65
C ALA A 55 -18.38 -4.27 1.03
N THR A 56 -18.21 -2.95 0.94
CA THR A 56 -16.97 -2.29 0.55
C THR A 56 -16.69 -1.14 1.51
N ASN A 57 -15.44 -1.02 1.94
CA ASN A 57 -14.93 0.10 2.74
C ASN A 57 -13.51 0.42 2.27
N GLY A 58 -12.90 1.49 2.78
CA GLY A 58 -11.58 1.89 2.36
C GLY A 58 -11.18 3.27 2.84
N ASP A 59 -10.04 3.74 2.34
CA ASP A 59 -9.52 5.08 2.51
C ASP A 59 -8.97 5.57 1.16
N THR A 60 -9.61 6.60 0.60
CA THR A 60 -9.24 7.17 -0.70
C THR A 60 -7.99 8.04 -0.66
N HIS A 61 -7.34 8.16 0.51
CA HIS A 61 -6.13 8.96 0.72
C HIS A 61 -5.06 8.17 1.50
N LEU A 62 -5.04 6.84 1.32
CA LEU A 62 -4.04 5.96 1.92
C LEU A 62 -3.47 5.01 0.86
N GLY A 63 -2.18 5.11 0.59
CA GLY A 63 -1.50 4.17 -0.29
C GLY A 63 0.02 4.23 -0.24
N GLY A 64 0.63 3.68 -1.28
CA GLY A 64 2.08 3.66 -1.49
C GLY A 64 2.76 5.02 -1.36
N GLU A 65 2.10 6.08 -1.84
CA GLU A 65 2.61 7.44 -1.82
C GLU A 65 2.71 8.04 -0.41
N ASP A 66 1.86 7.62 0.53
CA ASP A 66 1.90 8.07 1.91
C ASP A 66 3.10 7.49 2.66
N PHE A 67 3.44 6.23 2.38
CA PHE A 67 4.68 5.63 2.86
C PHE A 67 5.92 6.34 2.28
N ASP A 68 5.87 6.73 1.00
CA ASP A 68 6.94 7.52 0.39
C ASP A 68 7.04 8.91 1.02
N ASN A 69 5.90 9.55 1.33
CA ASN A 69 5.83 10.83 2.03
C ASN A 69 6.50 10.76 3.41
N ARG A 70 6.27 9.69 4.18
CA ARG A 70 6.92 9.48 5.49
C ARG A 70 8.45 9.43 5.35
N LEU A 71 8.95 8.72 4.34
CA LEU A 71 10.39 8.66 4.04
C LEU A 71 10.93 10.02 3.59
N VAL A 72 10.23 10.72 2.69
CA VAL A 72 10.64 12.05 2.21
C VAL A 72 10.75 13.02 3.38
N THR A 73 9.77 13.07 4.28
CA THR A 73 9.81 13.93 5.47
C THR A 73 11.00 13.58 6.35
N PHE A 74 11.19 12.29 6.66
CA PHE A 74 12.31 11.81 7.48
C PHE A 74 13.67 12.23 6.89
N PHE A 75 13.89 12.00 5.60
CA PHE A 75 15.15 12.33 4.95
C PHE A 75 15.34 13.82 4.67
N SER A 76 14.25 14.60 4.53
CA SER A 76 14.33 16.06 4.43
C SER A 76 14.87 16.66 5.74
N GLU A 77 14.36 16.20 6.88
CA GLU A 77 14.87 16.59 8.20
C GLU A 77 16.31 16.11 8.42
N GLU A 78 16.64 14.88 7.99
CA GLU A 78 18.01 14.38 8.07
C GLU A 78 18.99 15.21 7.22
N PHE A 79 18.61 15.58 5.99
CA PHE A 79 19.39 16.47 5.14
C PHE A 79 19.61 17.82 5.81
N LYS A 80 18.54 18.44 6.34
CA LYS A 80 18.60 19.74 7.02
C LYS A 80 19.55 19.71 8.22
N ARG A 81 19.47 18.64 9.02
CA ARG A 81 20.35 18.41 10.17
C ARG A 81 21.82 18.25 9.76
N LYS A 82 22.11 17.48 8.69
CA LYS A 82 23.48 17.23 8.21
C LYS A 82 24.09 18.49 7.55
N ASN A 83 23.27 19.36 6.96
CA ASN A 83 23.72 20.43 6.10
C ASN A 83 23.46 21.83 6.67
N LYS A 84 23.70 22.01 7.97
CA LYS A 84 23.66 23.32 8.66
C LYS A 84 22.35 24.08 8.46
N GLY A 85 21.21 23.37 8.43
CA GLY A 85 19.90 23.98 8.32
C GLY A 85 19.42 24.25 6.89
N LYS A 86 20.16 23.82 5.85
CA LYS A 86 19.71 23.92 4.46
C LYS A 86 18.39 23.15 4.26
N ASP A 87 17.35 23.87 3.86
CA ASP A 87 16.00 23.33 3.75
C ASP A 87 15.64 23.00 2.30
N LEU A 88 15.72 21.72 1.96
CA LEU A 88 15.42 21.25 0.61
C LEU A 88 13.93 21.33 0.25
N SER A 89 13.03 21.53 1.22
CA SER A 89 11.58 21.62 0.97
C SER A 89 11.21 22.84 0.12
N THR A 90 12.10 23.82 0.07
CA THR A 90 12.01 25.02 -0.78
C THR A 90 12.21 24.72 -2.27
N SER A 91 12.70 23.52 -2.64
CA SER A 91 12.96 23.12 -4.02
C SER A 91 12.10 21.94 -4.44
N HIS A 92 11.09 22.20 -5.28
CA HIS A 92 10.28 21.14 -5.90
C HIS A 92 11.12 20.11 -6.67
N ARG A 93 12.21 20.56 -7.32
CA ARG A 93 13.12 19.65 -8.02
C ARG A 93 13.83 18.70 -7.05
N ALA A 94 14.34 19.22 -5.93
CA ALA A 94 15.00 18.40 -4.91
C ALA A 94 14.02 17.40 -4.28
N LEU A 95 12.82 17.88 -3.89
CA LEU A 95 11.76 17.04 -3.33
C LEU A 95 11.34 15.91 -4.27
N ARG A 96 11.17 16.19 -5.58
CA ARG A 96 10.83 15.16 -6.57
C ARG A 96 11.91 14.08 -6.68
N ARG A 97 13.19 14.49 -6.70
CA ARG A 97 14.32 13.55 -6.76
C ARG A 97 14.40 12.68 -5.50
N LEU A 98 14.23 13.30 -4.33
CA LEU A 98 14.19 12.58 -3.05
C LEU A 98 13.04 11.59 -3.00
N ARG A 99 11.84 11.98 -3.45
CA ARG A 99 10.66 11.11 -3.53
C ARG A 99 10.91 9.87 -4.39
N THR A 100 11.46 10.04 -5.59
CA THR A 100 11.81 8.91 -6.46
C THR A 100 12.82 7.96 -5.79
N ALA A 101 13.79 8.48 -5.05
CA ALA A 101 14.73 7.65 -4.32
C ALA A 101 14.06 6.94 -3.11
N CYS A 102 13.14 7.62 -2.42
CA CYS A 102 12.37 7.04 -1.31
C CYS A 102 11.48 5.89 -1.78
N GLU A 103 10.79 6.03 -2.91
CA GLU A 103 9.97 4.95 -3.49
C GLU A 103 10.84 3.72 -3.82
N ARG A 104 12.03 3.94 -4.42
CA ARG A 104 12.99 2.85 -4.69
C ARG A 104 13.49 2.19 -3.40
N ALA A 105 13.79 3.00 -2.37
CA ALA A 105 14.20 2.49 -1.07
C ALA A 105 13.08 1.65 -0.43
N LYS A 106 11.83 2.15 -0.40
CA LYS A 106 10.64 1.41 0.06
C LYS A 106 10.50 0.06 -0.64
N ARG A 107 10.56 0.06 -1.97
CA ARG A 107 10.50 -1.19 -2.78
C ARG A 107 11.63 -2.16 -2.46
N THR A 108 12.83 -1.64 -2.19
CA THR A 108 13.98 -2.46 -1.76
C THR A 108 13.74 -3.04 -0.37
N LEU A 109 13.19 -2.26 0.57
CA LEU A 109 12.87 -2.70 1.92
C LEU A 109 11.77 -3.77 1.96
N SER A 110 10.95 -3.89 0.92
CA SER A 110 10.00 -5.00 0.79
C SER A 110 10.67 -6.38 0.68
N SER A 111 11.91 -6.46 0.17
CA SER A 111 12.65 -7.72 0.03
C SER A 111 13.92 -7.79 0.88
N ALA A 112 14.58 -6.66 1.12
CA ALA A 112 15.80 -6.54 1.93
C ALA A 112 15.52 -5.90 3.29
N THR A 113 16.43 -6.11 4.25
CA THR A 113 16.34 -5.53 5.60
C THR A 113 16.87 -4.10 5.70
N GLN A 114 17.56 -3.62 4.66
CA GLN A 114 18.11 -2.28 4.57
C GLN A 114 18.13 -1.76 3.12
N ALA A 115 18.15 -0.44 2.97
CA ALA A 115 18.30 0.25 1.69
C ALA A 115 19.16 1.51 1.87
N THR A 116 19.84 1.90 0.79
CA THR A 116 20.66 3.12 0.73
C THR A 116 20.03 4.09 -0.27
N ILE A 117 19.94 5.35 0.12
CA ILE A 117 19.60 6.47 -0.76
C ILE A 117 20.88 7.23 -1.07
N GLU A 118 21.15 7.44 -2.35
CA GLU A 118 22.28 8.20 -2.85
C GLU A 118 21.80 9.11 -4.00
N ILE A 119 22.03 10.41 -3.87
CA ILE A 119 21.59 11.42 -4.83
C ILE A 119 22.62 12.53 -4.94
N ASP A 120 23.29 12.63 -6.09
CA ASP A 120 24.26 13.68 -6.37
C ASP A 120 23.61 15.05 -6.47
N ALA A 121 24.25 16.09 -5.92
CA ALA A 121 23.79 17.48 -5.97
C ALA A 121 22.28 17.61 -5.70
N LEU A 122 21.77 16.97 -4.63
CA LEU A 122 20.35 16.94 -4.30
C LEU A 122 19.79 18.36 -4.14
N PHE A 123 20.50 19.20 -3.39
CA PHE A 123 20.12 20.59 -3.13
C PHE A 123 21.39 21.44 -2.87
N ASP A 124 21.47 22.65 -3.44
CA ASP A 124 22.63 23.54 -3.35
C ASP A 124 23.99 22.88 -3.63
N ASN A 125 24.04 22.01 -4.66
CA ASN A 125 25.22 21.21 -5.03
C ASN A 125 25.75 20.31 -3.90
N VAL A 126 24.90 19.95 -2.94
CA VAL A 126 25.23 19.01 -1.87
C VAL A 126 24.71 17.63 -2.23
N ASP A 127 25.60 16.64 -2.26
CA ASP A 127 25.25 15.23 -2.40
C ASP A 127 24.54 14.73 -1.14
N PHE A 128 23.59 13.81 -1.32
CA PHE A 128 22.88 13.21 -0.21
C PHE A 128 23.06 11.70 -0.19
N GLN A 129 23.59 11.18 0.91
CA GLN A 129 23.69 9.77 1.18
C GLN A 129 23.11 9.44 2.57
N ALA A 130 22.23 8.43 2.61
CA ALA A 130 21.64 7.95 3.85
C ALA A 130 21.26 6.47 3.75
N ASN A 131 21.25 5.78 4.89
CA ASN A 131 20.82 4.38 5.00
C ASN A 131 19.54 4.31 5.83
N ILE A 132 18.67 3.36 5.52
CA ILE A 132 17.47 3.07 6.30
C ILE A 132 17.27 1.57 6.41
N THR A 133 16.83 1.12 7.59
CA THR A 133 16.46 -0.27 7.84
C THR A 133 14.95 -0.45 7.68
N ARG A 134 14.53 -1.69 7.39
CA ARG A 134 13.10 -2.05 7.33
C ARG A 134 12.41 -1.73 8.65
N ALA A 135 13.04 -2.06 9.77
CA ALA A 135 12.50 -1.76 11.10
C ALA A 135 12.22 -0.25 11.30
N ARG A 136 13.13 0.63 10.84
CA ARG A 136 12.92 2.07 10.95
C ARG A 136 11.81 2.56 10.02
N PHE A 137 11.73 2.04 8.80
CA PHE A 137 10.60 2.32 7.90
C PHE A 137 9.27 1.87 8.52
N GLU A 138 9.22 0.69 9.11
CA GLU A 138 8.03 0.15 9.76
C GLU A 138 7.58 0.99 10.96
N GLU A 139 8.52 1.52 11.73
CA GLU A 139 8.26 2.45 12.82
C GLU A 139 7.66 3.77 12.32
N LEU A 140 8.26 4.36 11.26
CA LEU A 140 7.83 5.64 10.68
C LEU A 140 6.40 5.59 10.10
N CYS A 141 5.99 4.43 9.60
CA CYS A 141 4.70 4.22 8.96
C CYS A 141 3.72 3.43 9.85
N GLY A 142 4.05 3.20 11.12
CA GLY A 142 3.32 2.28 11.98
C GLY A 142 1.85 2.67 12.21
N ASP A 143 1.55 3.97 12.22
CA ASP A 143 0.18 4.50 12.27
C ASP A 143 -0.61 4.14 11.00
N LEU A 144 -0.01 4.34 9.82
CA LEU A 144 -0.62 4.04 8.53
C LEU A 144 -0.85 2.53 8.32
N PHE A 145 0.05 1.68 8.81
CA PHE A 145 -0.19 0.23 8.76
C PHE A 145 -1.31 -0.22 9.69
N ARG A 146 -1.49 0.45 10.83
CA ARG A 146 -2.61 0.12 11.73
C ARG A 146 -3.95 0.61 11.18
N SER A 147 -3.97 1.73 10.46
CA SER A 147 -5.22 2.28 9.92
C SER A 147 -5.84 1.38 8.85
N THR A 148 -5.08 0.50 8.20
CA THR A 148 -5.63 -0.45 7.22
C THR A 148 -6.58 -1.48 7.85
N MET A 149 -6.46 -1.76 9.15
CA MET A 149 -7.32 -2.73 9.82
C MET A 149 -8.75 -2.22 10.06
N GLN A 150 -8.92 -0.90 10.18
CA GLN A 150 -10.24 -0.32 10.46
C GLN A 150 -11.25 -0.55 9.32
N PRO A 151 -10.90 -0.33 8.02
CA PRO A 151 -11.78 -0.72 6.92
C PRO A 151 -12.09 -2.21 6.85
N VAL A 152 -11.15 -3.08 7.22
CA VAL A 152 -11.37 -4.54 7.28
C VAL A 152 -12.43 -4.89 8.32
N GLU A 153 -12.33 -4.32 9.52
CA GLU A 153 -13.31 -4.53 10.59
C GLU A 153 -14.71 -4.02 10.20
N ARG A 154 -14.77 -2.84 9.56
CA ARG A 154 -16.04 -2.26 9.08
C ARG A 154 -16.69 -3.10 8.00
N VAL A 155 -15.93 -3.61 7.02
CA VAL A 155 -16.46 -4.49 5.97
C VAL A 155 -17.12 -5.74 6.56
N LEU A 156 -16.48 -6.37 7.55
CA LEU A 156 -17.05 -7.54 8.23
C LEU A 156 -18.33 -7.18 9.00
N GLN A 157 -18.35 -6.03 9.67
CA GLN A 157 -19.52 -5.56 10.40
C GLN A 157 -20.69 -5.24 9.46
N ASP A 158 -20.46 -4.50 8.39
CA ASP A 158 -21.47 -4.09 7.41
C ASP A 158 -22.05 -5.32 6.68
N ALA A 159 -21.20 -6.31 6.38
CA ALA A 159 -21.61 -7.59 5.82
C ALA A 159 -22.25 -8.54 6.85
N LYS A 160 -22.27 -8.17 8.14
CA LYS A 160 -22.75 -8.99 9.27
C LYS A 160 -22.11 -10.37 9.29
N MET A 161 -20.80 -10.44 9.03
CA MET A 161 -20.06 -11.68 8.88
C MET A 161 -18.96 -11.82 9.94
N ASP A 162 -18.86 -12.99 10.56
CA ASP A 162 -17.73 -13.31 11.44
C ASP A 162 -16.47 -13.56 10.60
N LYS A 163 -15.30 -13.13 11.09
CA LYS A 163 -14.02 -13.32 10.39
C LYS A 163 -13.70 -14.79 10.09
N ARG A 164 -14.24 -15.75 10.86
CA ARG A 164 -14.06 -17.20 10.63
C ARG A 164 -14.81 -17.69 9.40
N SER A 165 -15.77 -16.93 8.90
CA SER A 165 -16.54 -17.25 7.69
C SER A 165 -15.87 -16.75 6.41
N VAL A 166 -14.74 -16.03 6.50
CA VAL A 166 -13.92 -15.65 5.35
C VAL A 166 -13.01 -16.82 4.99
N HIS A 167 -13.14 -17.31 3.76
CA HIS A 167 -12.42 -18.49 3.27
C HIS A 167 -11.09 -18.13 2.65
N ASP A 168 -11.04 -17.00 1.93
CA ASP A 168 -9.86 -16.55 1.22
C ASP A 168 -9.65 -15.05 1.43
N VAL A 169 -8.38 -14.65 1.52
CA VAL A 169 -7.96 -13.24 1.49
C VAL A 169 -7.08 -13.04 0.27
N VAL A 170 -7.50 -12.15 -0.61
CA VAL A 170 -6.79 -11.83 -1.84
C VAL A 170 -6.11 -10.47 -1.68
N LEU A 171 -4.79 -10.45 -1.82
CA LEU A 171 -4.01 -9.22 -1.77
C LEU A 171 -3.85 -8.64 -3.19
N VAL A 172 -4.25 -7.39 -3.35
CA VAL A 172 -4.22 -6.62 -4.59
C VAL A 172 -3.47 -5.30 -4.34
N GLY A 173 -2.89 -4.72 -5.39
CA GLY A 173 -2.16 -3.46 -5.29
C GLY A 173 -0.69 -3.63 -4.89
N GLY A 174 0.17 -2.73 -5.39
CA GLY A 174 1.62 -2.87 -5.25
C GLY A 174 2.14 -2.75 -3.81
N SER A 175 1.41 -2.04 -2.95
CA SER A 175 1.85 -1.75 -1.58
C SER A 175 1.57 -2.92 -0.61
N THR A 176 0.74 -3.91 -1.00
CA THR A 176 0.61 -5.18 -0.25
C THR A 176 1.88 -6.02 -0.25
N ARG A 177 2.89 -5.67 -1.07
CA ARG A 177 4.21 -6.32 -1.06
C ARG A 177 5.09 -5.89 0.12
N ILE A 178 4.67 -4.91 0.92
CA ILE A 178 5.38 -4.50 2.13
C ILE A 178 5.14 -5.57 3.21
N PRO A 179 6.18 -6.23 3.75
CA PRO A 179 6.00 -7.37 4.68
C PRO A 179 5.24 -7.07 5.97
N LYS A 180 5.11 -5.79 6.34
CA LYS A 180 4.40 -5.35 7.54
C LYS A 180 2.88 -5.26 7.35
N VAL A 181 2.45 -5.06 6.11
CA VAL A 181 1.05 -5.13 5.68
C VAL A 181 0.64 -6.61 5.69
#